data_AF-A0A225WU62-F1
#
_entry.id   AF-A0A225WU62-F1
#
_cell.length_a   1.000
_cell.length_b   1.000
_cell.length_c   1.000
_cell.angle_alpha   90.00
_cell.angle_beta   90.00
_cell.angle_gamma   90.00
#
_symmetry.space_group_name_H-M   'P 1'
#
loop_
_entity.id
_entity.type
_entity.pdbx_description
1 polymer ?
#
loop_
_entity_poly.entity_id
_entity_poly.type
_entity_poly.pdbx_seq_one_letter_code
_entity_poly.pdbx_strand_id
1 'polypeptide(L)'
;MLVHNAIWKYAEIQGNMFAKAYVHRRMQLSGEGLHVLDSKWLLRKGGMRLRIQWKSESEYTRQTFFAEFPDHSADFDQFGICDERAYSPHPNYKPESDLSLLTI
;
A
#
# COMPACT_ATOMS: atom_id res chain seq x y z
N MET A 1 8.14 -2.47 -4.21
CA MET A 1 6.71 -2.09 -4.00
C MET A 1 6.66 -0.74 -3.32
N LEU A 2 5.84 0.15 -3.87
CA LEU A 2 5.66 1.54 -3.49
C LEU A 2 4.18 1.85 -3.37
N VAL A 3 3.85 2.82 -2.50
CA VAL A 3 2.50 3.38 -2.39
C VAL A 3 2.60 4.90 -2.25
N HIS A 4 1.62 5.58 -2.83
CA HIS A 4 1.44 7.02 -2.78
C HIS A 4 1.32 7.52 -1.33
N ASN A 5 1.87 8.69 -1.02
CA ASN A 5 1.87 9.26 0.34
C ASN A 5 0.47 9.40 0.95
N ALA A 6 -0.54 9.70 0.14
CA ALA A 6 -1.94 9.67 0.52
C ALA A 6 -2.36 8.35 1.23
N ILE A 7 -1.81 7.21 0.84
CA ILE A 7 -2.12 5.91 1.44
C ILE A 7 -1.47 5.79 2.83
N TRP A 8 -0.29 6.36 3.03
CA TRP A 8 0.32 6.45 4.36
C TRP A 8 -0.49 7.37 5.28
N LYS A 9 -1.04 8.48 4.75
CA LYS A 9 -1.94 9.36 5.49
C LYS A 9 -3.28 8.71 5.80
N TYR A 10 -3.84 7.96 4.86
CA TYR A 10 -5.00 7.13 5.11
C TYR A 10 -4.72 6.09 6.22
N ALA A 11 -3.57 5.41 6.17
CA ALA A 11 -3.16 4.45 7.20
C ALA A 11 -3.00 5.08 8.60
N GLU A 12 -2.49 6.31 8.67
CA GLU A 12 -2.37 7.09 9.91
C GLU A 12 -3.74 7.36 10.55
N ILE A 13 -4.73 7.74 9.73
CA ILE A 13 -6.05 8.17 10.20
C ILE A 13 -6.98 6.97 10.41
N GLN A 14 -7.12 6.13 9.38
CA GLN A 14 -8.12 5.08 9.23
C GLN A 14 -7.56 3.65 9.33
N GLY A 15 -6.24 3.49 9.37
CA GLY A 15 -5.61 2.17 9.43
C GLY A 15 -5.87 1.44 10.75
N ASN A 16 -5.77 0.11 10.72
CA ASN A 16 -5.76 -0.66 11.96
C ASN A 16 -4.52 -0.35 12.83
N MET A 17 -4.50 -0.85 14.07
CA MET A 17 -3.40 -0.58 15.02
C MET A 17 -2.01 -0.91 14.48
N PHE A 18 -1.87 -1.93 13.63
CA PHE A 18 -0.59 -2.31 13.04
C PHE A 18 -0.15 -1.34 11.94
N ALA A 19 -1.09 -0.86 11.13
CA ALA A 19 -0.83 0.15 10.12
C ALA A 19 -0.43 1.49 10.77
N LYS A 20 -1.18 1.94 11.78
CA LYS A 20 -0.86 3.15 12.55
C LYS A 20 0.52 3.05 13.22
N ALA A 21 0.80 1.93 13.89
CA ALA A 21 2.10 1.69 14.52
C ALA A 21 3.25 1.73 13.50
N TYR A 22 3.05 1.16 12.31
CA TYR A 22 4.05 1.21 11.26
C TYR A 22 4.27 2.63 10.74
N VAL A 23 3.21 3.39 10.46
CA VAL A 23 3.30 4.78 10.00
C VAL A 23 4.04 5.65 11.03
N HIS A 24 3.72 5.52 12.32
CA HIS A 24 4.42 6.27 13.37
C HIS A 24 5.91 5.93 13.42
N ARG A 25 6.26 4.64 13.30
CA ARG A 25 7.67 4.22 13.22
C ARG A 25 8.34 4.76 11.96
N ARG A 26 7.65 4.71 10.82
CA ARG A 26 8.13 5.19 9.52
C ARG A 26 8.50 6.67 9.56
N MET A 27 7.72 7.51 10.24
CA MET A 27 8.00 8.94 10.39
C MET A 27 9.31 9.26 11.11
N GLN A 28 9.83 8.32 11.91
CA GLN A 28 11.11 8.46 12.63
C GLN A 28 12.30 7.98 11.79
N LEU A 29 12.05 7.44 10.60
CA LEU A 29 13.06 6.88 9.72
C LEU A 29 13.25 7.82 8.52
N SER A 30 14.50 8.06 8.14
CA SER A 30 14.86 8.82 6.94
C SER A 30 16.02 8.13 6.20
N GLY A 31 16.18 8.46 4.92
CA GLY A 31 17.24 7.92 4.06
C GLY A 31 16.85 6.72 3.21
N GLU A 32 17.80 6.23 2.40
CA GLU A 32 17.60 5.18 1.39
C GLU A 32 17.03 3.88 1.95
N GLY A 33 17.32 3.55 3.21
CA GLY A 33 16.80 2.35 3.87
C GLY A 33 15.28 2.35 4.08
N LEU A 34 14.63 3.52 4.04
CA LEU A 34 13.18 3.64 4.26
C LEU A 34 12.37 2.90 3.20
N HIS A 35 12.77 3.04 1.94
CA HIS A 35 12.10 2.37 0.83
C HIS A 35 12.12 0.84 0.98
N VAL A 36 13.26 0.28 1.39
CA VAL A 36 13.41 -1.17 1.59
C VAL A 36 12.51 -1.66 2.73
N LEU A 37 12.41 -0.89 3.82
CA LEU A 37 11.52 -1.21 4.94
C LEU A 37 10.05 -1.12 4.53
N ASP A 38 9.67 -0.05 3.85
CA ASP A 38 8.31 0.17 3.35
C ASP A 38 7.90 -0.96 2.42
N SER A 39 8.72 -1.27 1.42
CA SER A 39 8.48 -2.39 0.50
C SER A 39 8.30 -3.71 1.27
N LYS A 40 9.19 -4.04 2.20
CA LYS A 40 9.08 -5.27 3.02
C LYS A 40 7.80 -5.31 3.85
N TRP A 41 7.39 -4.19 4.45
CA TRP A 41 6.19 -4.15 5.28
C TRP A 41 4.92 -4.22 4.43
N LEU A 42 4.89 -3.48 3.32
CA LEU A 42 3.79 -3.49 2.36
C LEU A 42 3.53 -4.91 1.87
N LEU A 43 4.58 -5.67 1.55
CA LEU A 43 4.46 -7.04 1.04
C LEU A 43 4.00 -8.08 2.07
N ARG A 44 3.90 -7.73 3.37
CA ARG A 44 3.45 -8.62 4.44
C ARG A 44 1.96 -8.44 4.75
N LYS A 45 1.42 -9.28 5.64
CA LYS A 45 0.00 -9.28 6.04
C LYS A 45 -0.53 -7.90 6.44
N GLY A 46 0.26 -7.09 7.16
CA GLY A 46 -0.14 -5.74 7.56
C GLY A 46 -0.37 -4.80 6.37
N GLY A 47 0.60 -4.74 5.46
CA GLY A 47 0.48 -3.95 4.24
C GLY A 47 -0.55 -4.48 3.25
N MET A 48 -0.71 -5.80 3.14
CA MET A 48 -1.76 -6.41 2.33
C MET A 48 -3.15 -5.96 2.80
N ARG A 49 -3.41 -6.02 4.11
CA ARG A 49 -4.68 -5.56 4.69
C ARG A 49 -4.92 -4.07 4.45
N LEU A 50 -3.88 -3.24 4.59
CA LEU A 50 -3.96 -1.81 4.27
C LEU A 50 -4.38 -1.59 2.80
N ARG A 51 -3.76 -2.30 1.85
CA ARG A 51 -4.11 -2.16 0.43
C ARG A 51 -5.52 -2.62 0.11
N ILE A 52 -5.98 -3.73 0.71
CA ILE A 52 -7.35 -4.21 0.53
C ILE A 52 -8.33 -3.15 1.04
N GLN A 53 -8.09 -2.63 2.24
CA GLN A 53 -8.92 -1.59 2.86
C GLN A 53 -8.97 -0.33 1.98
N TRP A 54 -7.81 0.16 1.53
CA TRP A 54 -7.72 1.31 0.64
C TRP A 54 -8.44 1.11 -0.71
N LYS A 55 -8.31 -0.07 -1.31
CA LYS A 55 -9.01 -0.41 -2.56
C LYS A 55 -10.53 -0.51 -2.36
N SER A 56 -10.99 -0.86 -1.16
CA SER A 56 -12.42 -0.91 -0.84
C SER A 56 -13.05 0.45 -0.51
N GLU A 57 -12.25 1.51 -0.35
CA GLU A 57 -12.78 2.87 -0.13
C GLU A 57 -13.60 3.36 -1.33
N SER A 58 -14.37 4.43 -1.12
CA SER A 58 -15.04 5.09 -2.24
C SER A 58 -14.01 5.80 -3.13
N GLU A 59 -14.30 5.89 -4.43
CA GLU A 59 -13.45 6.66 -5.36
C GLU A 59 -13.36 8.12 -4.92
N TYR A 60 -14.48 8.72 -4.51
CA TYR A 60 -14.52 10.08 -3.96
C TYR A 60 -13.51 10.26 -2.82
N THR A 61 -13.54 9.38 -1.82
CA THR A 61 -12.60 9.41 -0.69
C THR A 61 -11.15 9.32 -1.18
N ARG A 62 -10.85 8.40 -2.09
CA ARG A 62 -9.48 8.26 -2.64
C ARG A 62 -9.02 9.52 -3.35
N GLN A 63 -9.87 10.11 -4.19
CA GLN A 63 -9.56 11.35 -4.92
C GLN A 63 -9.35 12.53 -3.98
N THR A 64 -10.16 12.66 -2.91
CA THR A 64 -9.93 13.66 -1.86
C THR A 64 -8.56 13.49 -1.23
N PHE A 65 -8.19 12.27 -0.84
CA PHE A 65 -6.88 11.98 -0.26
C PHE A 65 -5.73 12.25 -1.23
N PHE A 66 -5.87 11.93 -2.52
CA PHE A 66 -4.86 12.25 -3.54
C PHE A 66 -4.70 13.76 -3.75
N ALA A 67 -5.80 14.50 -3.76
CA ALA A 67 -5.78 15.96 -3.89
C ALA A 67 -5.16 16.65 -2.66
N GLU A 68 -5.47 16.17 -1.46
CA GLU A 68 -4.93 16.72 -0.20
C GLU A 68 -3.45 16.38 0.03
N PHE A 69 -3.02 15.19 -0.41
CA PHE A 69 -1.67 14.67 -0.16
C PHE A 69 -0.98 14.24 -1.46
N PRO A 70 -0.64 15.20 -2.36
CA PRO A 70 -0.04 14.89 -3.64
C PRO A 70 1.33 14.21 -3.49
N ASP A 71 1.62 13.27 -4.39
CA ASP A 71 2.89 12.54 -4.44
C ASP A 71 3.29 12.31 -5.90
N HIS A 72 4.55 12.62 -6.21
CA HIS A 72 5.15 12.49 -7.54
C HIS A 72 6.36 11.54 -7.54
N SER A 73 6.51 10.72 -6.48
CA SER A 73 7.67 9.86 -6.30
C SER A 73 7.76 8.69 -7.28
N ALA A 74 6.65 8.27 -7.89
CA ALA A 74 6.60 7.17 -8.84
C ALA A 74 5.36 7.25 -9.73
N ASP A 75 5.38 6.47 -10.81
CA ASP A 75 4.19 6.16 -11.60
C ASP A 75 3.35 5.12 -10.85
N PHE A 76 2.21 5.54 -10.34
CA PHE A 76 1.29 4.69 -9.59
C PHE A 76 0.14 4.20 -10.46
N ASP A 77 -0.45 3.06 -10.10
CA ASP A 77 -1.74 2.64 -10.65
C ASP A 77 -2.89 3.58 -10.23
N GLN A 78 -4.10 3.33 -10.71
CA GLN A 78 -5.30 4.12 -10.36
C GLN A 78 -5.61 4.16 -8.85
N PHE A 79 -5.00 3.28 -8.05
CA PHE A 79 -5.13 3.23 -6.60
C PHE A 79 -3.90 3.82 -5.89
N GLY A 80 -2.95 4.45 -6.57
CA GLY A 80 -1.76 5.00 -5.92
C GLY A 80 -0.76 3.91 -5.51
N ILE A 81 -0.79 2.73 -6.13
CA ILE A 81 0.07 1.59 -5.78
C ILE A 81 0.98 1.24 -6.97
N CYS A 82 2.27 1.03 -6.71
CA CYS A 82 3.22 0.51 -7.68
C CYS A 82 3.81 -0.80 -7.14
N ASP A 83 3.44 -1.92 -7.76
CA ASP A 83 4.01 -3.23 -7.46
C ASP A 83 5.01 -3.63 -8.54
N GLU A 84 6.29 -3.35 -8.29
CA GLU A 84 7.40 -3.72 -9.19
C GLU A 84 7.50 -5.24 -9.43
N ARG A 85 6.87 -6.09 -8.61
CA ARG A 85 6.80 -7.55 -8.86
C ARG A 85 5.84 -7.89 -9.99
N ALA A 86 4.79 -7.09 -10.19
CA ALA A 86 3.86 -7.26 -11.30
C ALA A 86 4.51 -6.95 -12.67
N TYR A 87 5.64 -6.25 -12.67
CA TYR A 87 6.43 -5.94 -13.87
C TYR A 87 7.52 -6.97 -14.19
N SER A 88 7.65 -8.05 -13.41
CA SER A 88 8.59 -9.11 -13.74
C SER A 88 7.88 -10.21 -14.56
N PRO A 89 8.22 -10.42 -15.85
CA PRO A 89 7.81 -11.61 -16.59
C PRO A 89 8.67 -12.79 -16.10
N HIS A 90 8.65 -13.08 -14.80
CA HIS A 90 9.32 -14.26 -14.27
C HIS A 90 8.36 -15.45 -14.50
N PRO A 91 8.71 -16.45 -15.32
CA PRO A 91 7.79 -17.52 -15.73
C PRO A 91 7.28 -18.42 -14.60
N ASN A 92 7.71 -18.19 -13.35
CA ASN A 92 7.32 -18.96 -12.18
C ASN A 92 6.53 -18.15 -11.13
N TYR A 93 6.13 -16.91 -11.41
CA TYR A 93 5.22 -16.19 -10.51
C TYR A 93 3.80 -16.73 -10.66
N LYS A 94 3.36 -17.56 -9.71
CA LYS A 94 1.94 -17.89 -9.54
C LYS A 94 1.35 -16.91 -8.52
N PRO A 95 0.42 -16.02 -8.91
CA PRO A 95 -0.37 -15.33 -7.90
C PRO A 95 -1.15 -16.39 -7.15
N GLU A 96 -0.93 -16.53 -5.84
CA GLU A 96 -1.78 -17.37 -5.00
C GLU A 96 -3.20 -16.80 -5.09
N SER A 97 -4.05 -17.54 -5.79
CA SER A 97 -5.48 -17.30 -5.90
C SER A 97 -6.12 -17.56 -4.54
N ASP A 98 -6.07 -16.59 -3.64
CA ASP A 98 -6.81 -16.64 -2.39
C ASP A 98 -8.27 -16.22 -2.64
N LEU A 99 -8.97 -17.05 -3.41
CA LEU A 99 -10.42 -17.00 -3.65
C LEU A 99 -11.15 -18.16 -2.92
N SER A 100 -10.52 -18.77 -1.91
CA SER A 100 -11.11 -19.91 -1.21
C SER A 100 -11.85 -19.57 0.11
N LEU A 101 -12.27 -18.32 0.32
CA LEU A 101 -13.14 -17.95 1.45
C LEU A 101 -14.41 -17.19 1.06
N LEU A 102 -14.93 -17.43 -0.15
CA LEU A 102 -16.34 -17.20 -0.45
C LEU A 102 -16.96 -18.50 -0.95
N THR A 103 -17.35 -19.34 0.00
CA THR A 103 -18.35 -20.38 -0.24
C THR A 103 -19.29 -20.37 0.97
N ILE A 104 -20.45 -19.75 0.73
CA ILE A 104 -21.78 -19.91 1.34
C ILE A 104 -21.87 -19.79 2.87
#